data_AF-A0A821YZB2-F1
#
_entry.id   AF-A0A821YZB2-F1
#
_cell.length_a   1.000
_cell.length_b   1.000
_cell.length_c   1.000
_cell.angle_alpha   90.00
_cell.angle_beta   90.00
_cell.angle_gamma   90.00
#
_symmetry.space_group_name_H-M   'P 1'
#
loop_
_entity.id
_entity.type
_entity.pdbx_description
1 polymer ?
#
loop_
_entity_poly.entity_id
_entity_poly.type
_entity_poly.pdbx_seq_one_letter_code
_entity_poly.pdbx_strand_id
1 'polypeptide(L)' 'MELDIRRCLEYPKVKAVGEIGLDCQSESLPDDDIQIKAFILQIQSAREKKLLVVIYSRKIFIEVLNILCK' A
#
# COMPACT_ATOMS: atom_id res chain seq x y z
N MET A 1 -12.82 -18.51 -5.39
CA MET A 1 -11.59 -18.32 -6.19
C MET A 1 -10.96 -17.04 -5.69
N GLU A 2 -9.96 -17.18 -4.83
CA GLU A 2 -9.22 -16.06 -4.26
C GLU A 2 -8.26 -15.53 -5.32
N LEU A 3 -8.36 -14.25 -5.69
CA LEU A 3 -7.48 -13.63 -6.67
C LEU A 3 -6.16 -13.25 -5.98
N ASP A 4 -5.07 -13.90 -6.40
CA ASP A 4 -3.73 -13.51 -6.00
C ASP A 4 -3.34 -12.20 -6.71
N ILE A 5 -3.21 -11.13 -5.92
CA ILE A 5 -2.80 -9.80 -6.38
C ILE A 5 -1.50 -9.89 -7.19
N ARG A 6 -0.55 -10.75 -6.80
CA ARG A 6 0.75 -10.85 -7.47
C ARG A 6 0.62 -11.28 -8.93
N ARG A 7 -0.34 -12.16 -9.23
CA ARG A 7 -0.66 -12.58 -10.61
C ARG A 7 -1.32 -11.46 -11.40
N CYS A 8 -2.13 -10.63 -10.74
CA CYS A 8 -2.76 -9.48 -11.40
C CYS A 8 -1.72 -8.45 -11.85
N LEU A 9 -0.66 -8.26 -11.06
CA LEU A 9 0.42 -7.32 -11.37
C LEU A 9 1.22 -7.68 -12.64
N GLU A 10 1.12 -8.90 -13.14
CA GLU A 10 1.80 -9.35 -14.36
C GLU A 10 1.04 -8.96 -15.63
N TYR A 11 -0.21 -8.51 -15.50
CA TYR A 11 -1.03 -8.21 -16.67
C TYR A 11 -0.54 -6.92 -17.37
N PRO A 12 -0.35 -6.91 -18.70
CA PRO A 12 0.29 -5.78 -19.41
C PRO A 12 -0.41 -4.43 -19.25
N LYS A 13 -1.72 -4.44 -18.96
CA LYS A 13 -2.51 -3.22 -18.72
C LYS A 13 -2.35 -2.64 -17.31
N VAL A 14 -1.84 -3.41 -16.36
CA VAL A 14 -1.56 -2.91 -15.00
C VAL A 14 -0.27 -2.08 -15.06
N LYS A 15 -0.33 -0.86 -14.52
CA LYS A 15 0.78 0.11 -14.56
C LYS A 15 1.23 0.59 -13.18
N ALA A 16 0.43 0.33 -12.15
CA ALA A 16 0.72 0.70 -10.78
C ALA A 16 0.00 -0.23 -9.79
N VAL A 17 0.48 -0.27 -8.55
CA VAL A 17 -0.20 -0.86 -7.40
C VAL A 17 -0.96 0.25 -6.69
N GLY A 18 -2.28 0.14 -6.59
CA GLY A 18 -3.09 1.22 -6.06
C GLY A 18 -4.59 0.95 -6.07
N GLU A 19 -5.38 1.69 -5.30
CA GLU A 19 -4.94 2.71 -4.32
C GLU A 19 -4.53 2.04 -2.99
N ILE A 20 -3.37 2.42 -2.43
CA ILE A 20 -2.80 1.82 -1.21
C ILE A 20 -2.40 2.91 -0.20
N GLY A 21 -2.48 2.63 1.10
CA GLY A 21 -2.14 3.62 2.11
C GLY A 21 -2.85 3.39 3.44
N LEU A 22 -3.02 4.45 4.22
CA LEU A 22 -3.65 4.41 5.53
C LEU A 22 -4.87 5.34 5.56
N ASP A 23 -6.05 4.78 5.85
CA ASP A 23 -7.26 5.53 6.15
C ASP A 23 -7.52 5.50 7.66
N CYS A 24 -7.02 6.53 8.35
CA CYS A 24 -7.37 6.73 9.75
C CYS A 24 -8.32 7.91 9.89
N GLN A 25 -9.39 7.72 10.66
CA GLN A 25 -10.27 8.82 11.06
C GLN A 25 -9.69 9.65 12.22
N SER A 26 -8.81 9.02 13.00
CA SER A 26 -8.03 9.62 14.08
C SER A 26 -6.72 10.22 13.56
N GLU A 27 -6.06 11.01 14.40
CA GLU A 27 -4.69 11.53 14.19
C GLU A 27 -3.62 10.56 14.74
N SER A 28 -4.01 9.35 15.13
CA SER A 28 -3.11 8.30 15.62
C SER A 28 -3.52 6.93 15.07
N LEU A 29 -2.54 6.13 14.67
CA LEU A 29 -2.75 4.74 14.26
C LEU A 29 -2.89 3.81 15.48
N PRO A 30 -3.77 2.81 15.45
CA PRO A 30 -3.76 1.74 16.44
C PRO A 30 -2.51 0.87 16.28
N ASP A 31 -1.95 0.39 17.40
CA ASP A 31 -0.67 -0.36 17.42
C ASP A 31 -0.69 -1.65 16.58
N ASP A 32 -1.87 -2.23 16.35
CA ASP A 32 -2.06 -3.50 15.64
C ASP A 32 -2.84 -3.34 14.32
N ASP A 33 -2.62 -2.23 13.62
CA ASP A 33 -3.38 -1.90 12.42
C ASP A 33 -3.05 -2.85 11.24
N ILE A 34 -4.06 -3.61 10.82
CA ILE A 34 -4.01 -4.44 9.62
C ILE A 34 -3.71 -3.63 8.35
N GLN A 35 -4.07 -2.34 8.32
CA GLN A 35 -3.78 -1.45 7.21
C GLN A 35 -2.27 -1.25 7.04
N ILE A 36 -1.51 -1.11 8.14
CA ILE A 36 -0.04 -0.96 8.07
C ILE A 36 0.59 -2.21 7.47
N LYS A 37 0.15 -3.38 7.93
CA LYS A 37 0.66 -4.68 7.43
C LYS A 37 0.35 -4.84 5.93
N ALA A 38 -0.87 -4.55 5.51
CA ALA A 38 -1.26 -4.60 4.10
C ALA A 38 -0.48 -3.58 3.24
N PHE A 39 -0.35 -2.34 3.72
CA PHE A 39 0.34 -1.27 3.01
C PHE A 39 1.81 -1.62 2.76
N ILE A 40 2.51 -2.15 3.77
CA ILE A 40 3.91 -2.61 3.63
C ILE A 40 4.02 -3.74 2.59
N LEU A 41 3.15 -4.75 2.66
CA LEU A 41 3.18 -5.88 1.71
C LEU A 41 2.89 -5.44 0.27
N GLN A 42 2.01 -4.46 0.08
CA GLN A 42 1.70 -3.88 -1.23
C GLN A 42 2.87 -3.06 -1.79
N ILE A 43 3.55 -2.27 -0.95
CA ILE A 43 4.78 -1.55 -1.34
C ILE A 43 5.87 -2.54 -1.77
N GLN A 44 6.08 -3.62 -0.99
CA GLN A 44 7.06 -4.65 -1.33
C GLN A 44 6.74 -5.30 -2.67
N SER A 45 5.47 -5.64 -2.91
CA SER A 45 5.01 -6.21 -4.18
C SER A 45 5.23 -5.25 -5.35
N ALA A 46 5.00 -3.95 -5.16
CA ALA A 46 5.25 -2.92 -6.17
C ALA A 46 6.75 -2.81 -6.49
N ARG A 47 7.61 -2.83 -5.46
CA ARG A 47 9.08 -2.80 -5.62
C ARG A 47 9.59 -4.03 -6.38
N GLU A 48 9.15 -5.23 -6.01
CA GLU A 48 9.51 -6.49 -6.66
C GLU A 48 9.14 -6.49 -8.15
N LYS A 49 7.94 -5.99 -8.47
CA LYS A 49 7.43 -5.91 -9.85
C LYS A 49 7.87 -4.64 -10.60
N LYS A 50 8.65 -3.75 -9.95
CA LYS A 50 9.07 -2.45 -10.49
C LYS A 50 7.91 -1.60 -11.01
N LEU A 51 6.78 -1.65 -10.31
CA LEU A 51 5.59 -0.87 -10.61
C LEU A 51 5.54 0.41 -9.76
N LEU A 52 4.91 1.44 -10.31
CA LEU A 52 4.57 2.65 -9.57
C LEU A 52 3.54 2.34 -8.48
N VAL A 53 3.41 3.22 -7.50
CA VAL A 53 2.39 3.15 -6.45
C VAL A 53 1.46 4.35 -6.52
N VAL A 54 0.16 4.14 -6.28
CA VAL A 54 -0.83 5.21 -6.09
C VAL A 54 -1.19 5.24 -4.61
N ILE A 55 -0.86 6.35 -3.95
CA ILE A 55 -0.91 6.47 -2.48
C ILE A 55 -2.14 7.22 -2.01
N TYR A 56 -2.79 6.66 -1.00
CA TYR A 56 -3.82 7.31 -0.19
C TYR A 56 -3.31 7.63 1.21
N SER A 57 -3.78 8.74 1.78
CA SER A 57 -3.60 9.03 3.20
C SER A 57 -4.77 9.86 3.70
N ARG A 58 -5.31 9.51 4.86
CA ARG A 58 -6.25 10.35 5.60
C ARG A 58 -5.68 10.69 6.97
N LYS A 59 -5.49 11.98 7.26
CA LYS A 59 -5.03 12.56 8.55
C LYS A 59 -3.68 12.05 9.12
N ILE A 60 -3.02 11.12 8.43
CA ILE A 60 -1.85 10.35 8.90
C ILE A 60 -0.76 10.40 7.80
N PHE A 61 -0.47 11.61 7.31
CA PHE A 61 0.42 11.78 6.16
C PHE A 61 1.89 11.48 6.49
N ILE A 62 2.33 11.89 7.68
CA ILE A 62 3.73 11.72 8.11
C ILE A 62 4.08 10.25 8.29
N GLU A 63 3.17 9.46 8.84
CA GLU A 63 3.35 8.03 9.04
C GLU A 63 3.36 7.30 7.69
N VAL A 64 2.50 7.69 6.75
CA VAL A 64 2.53 7.18 5.37
C VAL A 64 3.88 7.46 4.73
N LEU A 65 4.43 8.68 4.86
CA LEU A 65 5.77 9.00 4.37
C LEU A 65 6.86 8.19 5.07
N ASN A 66 6.79 8.04 6.39
CA ASN A 66 7.76 7.25 7.16
C ASN A 66 7.79 5.78 6.73
N ILE A 67 6.66 5.23 6.28
CA ILE A 67 6.61 3.86 5.72
C ILE A 67 7.23 3.84 4.31
N LEU A 68 6.93 4.82 3.46
CA LEU A 68 7.42 4.88 2.07
C LEU A 68 8.94 5.06 1.97
N CYS A 69 9.54 5.81 2.90
CA CYS A 69 10.96 6.14 2.91
C CYS A 69 11.86 5.06 3.54
N LYS A 70 11.29 3.93 3.99
CA LYS A 70 12.05 2.76 4.46
C LYS A 70 12.48 1.87 3.29
#